data_AF-A0A7G8T927-F1
#
_entry.id   AF-A0A7G8T927-F1
#
_cell.length_a   1.000
_cell.length_b   1.000
_cell.length_c   1.000
_cell.angle_alpha   90.00
_cell.angle_beta   90.00
_cell.angle_gamma   90.00
#
_symmetry.space_group_name_H-M   'P 1'
#
loop_
_entity.id
_entity.type
_entity.pdbx_description
1 polymer ?
#
loop_
_entity_poly.entity_id
_entity_poly.type
_entity_poly.pdbx_seq_one_letter_code
_entity_poly.pdbx_strand_id
1 'polypeptide(L)'
;MKLGRFDRKLTAALLAFALSIQLSGCAGSNLLSAADSSSSPAPLSSAASFDSQQEKPKLPAVSSSVSKPSSSVSSAVQSSAPRKAKSESEVQTPQKVPESKASQTVKRLSIQNAASNGFTAVSQSGGYQALKTESERTLYKLIENSVYQVAVSKTYQNYAPTGQISIPGKLTEAEIRLTTTAYLDDHPQVFWVANAYSYGYRNDQTILQLYSELTQSECSAAVLAFNGKVQSILQSMPSGLGEFDREEYLFDYITKACSYDDSAVTNKNWKSYTAYGALIDGKAVCEGYSRAMLLLGGYAGLSGVLIRGTGEGVAHMWNGFKIDGNWYHVDLTWCDNTNTVYNYFNIDDKTLKLTHVIAPVASSLTEAQICSANAVYNMTLPVCGSTQDNYFRKKGIVISTLDGSEDDAVVSSVAAQMKQKKTTIAFLVTAAGYDATIKGLTTAKPYKMAAYLQEAASAAGVTLNLKNVSYVTDQADLGLNVFVSYR
;
A
#
# COMPACT_ATOMS: atom_id res chain seq x y z
N MET A 1 -4.30 39.10 8.85
CA MET A 1 -4.38 37.93 9.75
C MET A 1 -3.17 37.04 9.48
N LYS A 2 -2.48 36.51 10.51
CA LYS A 2 -1.42 35.51 10.31
C LYS A 2 -2.06 34.13 10.16
N LEU A 3 -1.70 33.38 9.12
CA LEU A 3 -2.16 32.01 8.93
C LEU A 3 -1.25 31.05 9.73
N GLY A 4 -1.84 29.99 10.28
CA GLY A 4 -1.09 28.90 10.90
C GLY A 4 -0.43 28.04 9.83
N ARG A 5 0.85 27.69 10.02
CA ARG A 5 1.48 26.66 9.20
C ARG A 5 0.94 25.31 9.65
N PHE A 6 0.43 24.53 8.71
CA PHE A 6 0.09 23.13 8.94
C PHE A 6 1.37 22.33 8.79
N ASP A 7 1.89 21.85 9.91
CA ASP A 7 2.89 20.79 9.89
C ASP A 7 2.17 19.53 9.45
N ARG A 8 2.66 18.91 8.37
CA ARG A 8 2.24 17.56 7.98
C ARG A 8 2.54 16.67 9.18
N LYS A 9 1.53 16.40 10.00
CA LYS A 9 1.60 15.25 10.89
C LYS A 9 1.54 14.06 9.95
N LEU A 10 2.71 13.59 9.51
CA LEU A 10 2.76 12.25 8.96
C LEU A 10 2.26 11.34 10.09
N THR A 11 1.03 10.85 9.96
CA THR A 11 0.62 9.58 10.54
C THR A 11 1.35 8.46 9.80
N ALA A 12 2.67 8.58 9.69
CA ALA A 12 3.54 7.42 9.66
C ALA A 12 3.78 7.13 11.13
N ALA A 13 2.88 6.35 11.76
CA ALA A 13 3.28 5.67 12.96
C ALA A 13 4.65 5.03 12.67
N LEU A 14 5.66 5.35 13.48
CA LEU A 14 7.05 4.89 13.40
C LEU A 14 7.18 3.37 13.68
N LEU A 15 6.24 2.58 13.17
CA LEU A 15 6.34 1.14 13.12
C LEU A 15 7.01 0.79 11.79
N ALA A 16 8.02 -0.06 11.84
CA ALA A 16 8.52 -0.71 10.64
C ALA A 16 7.35 -1.52 10.04
N PHE A 17 6.62 -0.91 9.11
CA PHE A 17 5.54 -1.58 8.39
C PHE A 17 6.21 -2.54 7.42
N ALA A 18 5.98 -3.84 7.59
CA ALA A 18 6.19 -4.76 6.49
C ALA A 18 5.09 -4.45 5.46
N LEU A 19 5.47 -4.08 4.25
CA LEU A 19 4.62 -4.31 3.09
C LEU A 19 4.14 -5.76 3.18
N SER A 20 2.86 -6.01 2.93
CA SER A 20 2.34 -7.37 3.06
C SER A 20 2.89 -8.34 2.02
N ILE A 21 3.78 -7.87 1.12
CA ILE A 21 4.22 -8.65 -0.02
C ILE A 21 5.70 -8.43 -0.24
N GLN A 22 6.49 -9.44 0.16
CA GLN A 22 6.84 -10.50 -0.78
C GLN A 22 6.71 -11.84 -0.07
N LEU A 23 5.96 -12.76 -0.69
CA LEU A 23 5.62 -14.07 -0.15
C LEU A 23 6.81 -14.72 0.55
N SER A 24 6.70 -14.94 1.87
CA SER A 24 7.68 -15.71 2.63
C SER A 24 7.55 -17.19 2.26
N GLY A 25 8.47 -17.66 1.42
CA GLY A 25 8.63 -19.06 1.08
C GLY A 25 9.41 -19.78 2.16
N CYS A 26 9.10 -21.06 2.31
CA CYS A 26 9.77 -21.95 3.23
C CYS A 26 10.66 -22.90 2.43
N ALA A 27 11.94 -22.59 2.28
CA ALA A 27 12.90 -23.54 1.72
C ALA A 27 13.33 -24.55 2.79
N GLY A 28 13.05 -25.83 2.55
CA GLY A 28 13.60 -26.95 3.31
C GLY A 28 13.94 -28.08 2.35
N SER A 29 15.21 -28.15 1.93
CA SER A 29 15.75 -29.27 1.17
C SER A 29 15.73 -30.54 2.03
N ASN A 30 14.81 -31.46 1.77
CA ASN A 30 14.98 -32.86 2.16
C ASN A 30 14.45 -33.79 1.06
N LEU A 31 15.35 -34.69 0.67
CA LEU A 31 15.20 -35.72 -0.36
C LEU A 31 13.95 -36.59 -0.12
N LEU A 32 13.12 -36.72 -1.15
CA LEU A 32 12.13 -37.79 -1.23
C LEU A 32 12.86 -39.11 -1.49
N SER A 33 13.05 -39.94 -0.46
CA SER A 33 13.31 -41.37 -0.67
C SER A 33 12.00 -42.06 -1.03
N ALA A 34 12.00 -42.77 -2.15
CA ALA A 34 10.92 -43.62 -2.60
C ALA A 34 10.53 -44.65 -1.52
N ALA A 35 9.24 -44.84 -1.29
CA ALA A 35 8.73 -46.00 -0.59
C ALA A 35 7.54 -46.56 -1.39
N ASP A 36 7.84 -47.66 -2.08
CA ASP A 36 6.87 -48.61 -2.61
C ASP A 36 6.04 -49.26 -1.49
N SER A 37 4.87 -49.72 -1.90
CA SER A 37 3.87 -50.48 -1.15
C SER A 37 4.39 -51.79 -0.54
N SER A 38 4.08 -52.07 0.73
CA SER A 38 3.36 -53.29 1.18
C SER A 38 3.31 -53.46 2.71
N SER A 39 2.09 -53.65 3.22
CA SER A 39 1.65 -54.45 4.40
C SER A 39 2.56 -54.72 5.62
N SER A 40 2.05 -54.27 6.79
CA SER A 40 2.26 -54.74 8.19
C SER A 40 2.33 -56.27 8.41
N PRO A 41 2.75 -56.82 9.59
CA PRO A 41 2.75 -56.21 10.93
C PRO A 41 3.99 -56.43 11.85
N ALA A 42 3.96 -55.70 12.97
CA ALA A 42 4.88 -55.68 14.13
C ALA A 42 4.89 -57.01 14.95
N PRO A 43 5.62 -57.18 16.11
CA PRO A 43 6.36 -56.19 16.90
C PRO A 43 7.67 -56.62 17.66
N LEU A 44 8.35 -55.61 18.24
CA LEU A 44 9.04 -55.55 19.55
C LEU A 44 10.12 -56.60 19.95
N SER A 45 11.37 -56.15 20.14
CA SER A 45 11.94 -55.80 21.46
C SER A 45 13.48 -55.92 21.54
N SER A 46 14.04 -55.17 22.51
CA SER A 46 15.39 -55.23 23.10
C SER A 46 16.52 -54.45 22.42
N ALA A 47 16.84 -53.29 23.02
CA ALA A 47 18.21 -52.83 23.15
C ALA A 47 18.40 -52.32 24.58
N ALA A 48 19.28 -53.00 25.31
CA ALA A 48 19.85 -52.54 26.57
C ALA A 48 20.93 -51.49 26.27
N SER A 49 20.99 -50.46 27.10
CA SER A 49 22.09 -49.49 27.15
C SER A 49 22.66 -49.45 28.56
N PHE A 50 23.93 -49.85 28.68
CA PHE A 50 24.85 -49.51 29.77
C PHE A 50 25.36 -48.07 29.53
N ASP A 51 25.24 -47.15 30.50
CA ASP A 51 26.23 -46.87 31.58
C ASP A 51 27.30 -45.90 31.06
N SER A 52 27.82 -44.89 31.75
CA SER A 52 27.68 -44.20 33.04
C SER A 52 28.46 -42.87 32.85
N GLN A 53 28.32 -41.80 33.61
CA GLN A 53 28.83 -41.53 34.97
C GLN A 53 28.39 -40.09 35.32
N GLN A 54 27.79 -39.83 36.49
CA GLN A 54 28.43 -39.35 37.75
C GLN A 54 29.26 -38.05 37.55
N GLU A 55 29.15 -36.99 38.36
CA GLU A 55 28.70 -36.87 39.74
C GLU A 55 28.44 -35.40 40.14
N LYS A 56 27.65 -35.22 41.20
CA LYS A 56 27.28 -34.00 41.95
C LYS A 56 28.34 -33.70 43.04
N PRO A 57 28.38 -32.53 43.77
CA PRO A 57 27.37 -32.22 44.83
C PRO A 57 27.16 -30.71 45.21
N LYS A 58 25.91 -30.31 45.57
CA LYS A 58 25.35 -29.84 46.88
C LYS A 58 25.83 -28.46 47.42
N LEU A 59 24.96 -27.42 47.48
CA LEU A 59 24.10 -26.91 48.62
C LEU A 59 24.87 -26.08 49.69
N PRO A 60 24.26 -25.27 50.61
CA PRO A 60 22.83 -24.97 50.91
C PRO A 60 22.47 -23.44 51.05
N ALA A 61 21.19 -23.00 50.95
CA ALA A 61 20.19 -22.60 51.99
C ALA A 61 20.54 -21.34 52.84
N VAL A 62 19.67 -20.43 53.35
CA VAL A 62 18.43 -20.54 54.15
C VAL A 62 17.79 -19.12 54.38
N SER A 63 16.45 -19.03 54.46
CA SER A 63 15.54 -18.10 55.23
C SER A 63 15.61 -16.56 55.03
N SER A 64 14.63 -15.69 55.34
CA SER A 64 13.50 -15.63 56.30
C SER A 64 12.60 -14.42 55.90
N SER A 65 11.30 -14.55 55.62
CA SER A 65 10.11 -14.36 56.49
C SER A 65 9.74 -12.92 56.95
N VAL A 66 8.44 -12.60 56.80
CA VAL A 66 7.53 -11.82 57.68
C VAL A 66 6.96 -10.44 57.20
N SER A 67 5.60 -10.40 57.22
CA SER A 67 4.63 -9.31 57.52
C SER A 67 4.29 -8.15 56.55
N LYS A 68 3.00 -8.09 56.21
CA LYS A 68 2.12 -6.90 55.93
C LYS A 68 1.88 -6.10 57.24
N PRO A 69 1.33 -4.84 57.28
CA PRO A 69 0.31 -4.27 56.38
C PRO A 69 0.33 -2.72 56.11
N SER A 70 -0.62 -2.32 55.24
CA SER A 70 -1.39 -1.04 55.21
C SER A 70 -0.81 0.28 54.65
N SER A 71 -1.66 0.87 53.79
CA SER A 71 -2.03 2.30 53.64
C SER A 71 -1.29 3.24 52.66
N SER A 72 -2.17 3.93 51.90
CA SER A 72 -2.11 5.28 51.33
C SER A 72 -1.14 5.63 50.18
N VAL A 73 -1.77 5.92 49.04
CA VAL A 73 -1.68 7.14 48.20
C VAL A 73 -0.32 7.84 48.11
N SER A 74 0.27 7.89 46.90
CA SER A 74 0.65 9.12 46.17
C SER A 74 1.74 8.85 45.14
N SER A 75 1.60 9.56 44.01
CA SER A 75 2.52 9.78 42.89
C SER A 75 4.02 9.68 43.16
N ALA A 76 4.77 9.06 42.24
CA ALA A 76 5.78 9.76 41.43
C ALA A 76 6.54 8.80 40.50
N VAL A 77 6.78 9.33 39.31
CA VAL A 77 7.68 8.92 38.23
C VAL A 77 9.02 8.39 38.72
N GLN A 78 9.48 7.24 38.18
CA GLN A 78 10.90 7.07 37.82
C GLN A 78 11.15 5.94 36.80
N SER A 79 11.98 6.30 35.83
CA SER A 79 12.75 5.56 34.84
C SER A 79 12.78 4.02 34.88
N SER A 80 12.61 3.42 33.70
CA SER A 80 13.36 2.20 33.36
C SER A 80 13.88 2.28 31.92
N ALA A 81 15.15 1.93 31.77
CA ALA A 81 15.93 1.88 30.52
C ALA A 81 15.30 0.93 29.48
N PRO A 82 15.61 1.10 28.18
CA PRO A 82 14.88 0.43 27.12
C PRO A 82 15.23 -1.07 27.08
N ARG A 83 14.22 -1.90 27.37
CA ARG A 83 14.26 -3.34 27.08
C ARG A 83 14.30 -3.48 25.56
N LYS A 84 15.41 -3.97 25.01
CA LYS A 84 15.51 -4.43 23.62
C LYS A 84 14.40 -5.46 23.36
N ALA A 85 13.34 -5.04 22.68
CA ALA A 85 12.35 -5.96 22.13
C ALA A 85 13.02 -6.68 20.96
N LYS A 86 13.28 -7.98 21.12
CA LYS A 86 13.57 -8.86 20.00
C LYS A 86 12.31 -8.92 19.14
N SER A 87 12.42 -8.43 17.91
CA SER A 87 11.51 -8.76 16.83
C SER A 87 11.67 -10.25 16.54
N GLU A 88 10.72 -11.05 17.02
CA GLU A 88 10.54 -12.41 16.53
C GLU A 88 9.74 -12.32 15.23
N SER A 89 10.44 -12.29 14.10
CA SER A 89 9.86 -12.64 12.82
C SER A 89 9.53 -14.13 12.88
N GLU A 90 8.24 -14.45 12.95
CA GLU A 90 7.72 -15.81 12.95
C GLU A 90 7.93 -16.42 11.55
N VAL A 91 9.15 -16.88 11.28
CA VAL A 91 9.47 -17.65 10.07
C VAL A 91 8.86 -19.04 10.26
N GLN A 92 7.69 -19.25 9.67
CA GLN A 92 7.08 -20.58 9.65
C GLN A 92 7.86 -21.48 8.68
N THR A 93 8.27 -22.64 9.16
CA THR A 93 8.93 -23.73 8.41
C THR A 93 7.98 -24.38 7.39
N PRO A 94 8.48 -25.06 6.34
CA PRO A 94 7.63 -25.76 5.38
C PRO A 94 6.87 -26.87 6.11
N GLN A 95 5.55 -26.71 6.25
CA GLN A 95 4.69 -27.81 6.69
C GLN A 95 4.26 -28.60 5.46
N LYS A 96 4.53 -29.91 5.49
CA LYS A 96 3.99 -30.90 4.57
C LYS A 96 2.47 -30.70 4.50
N VAL A 97 1.91 -30.31 3.35
CA VAL A 97 0.46 -30.14 3.18
C VAL A 97 -0.17 -31.54 3.20
N PRO A 98 -0.92 -31.94 4.25
CA PRO A 98 -1.41 -33.30 4.34
C PRO A 98 -2.72 -33.52 3.56
N GLU A 99 -3.43 -32.46 3.14
CA GLU A 99 -4.81 -32.61 2.66
C GLU A 99 -5.12 -31.68 1.49
N SER A 100 -5.33 -32.26 0.31
CA SER A 100 -6.10 -31.59 -0.74
C SER A 100 -7.54 -31.44 -0.25
N LYS A 101 -7.99 -30.21 -0.01
CA LYS A 101 -9.39 -29.92 0.33
C LYS A 101 -10.22 -29.73 -0.93
N ALA A 102 -11.52 -30.06 -0.86
CA ALA A 102 -12.45 -29.76 -1.94
C ALA A 102 -12.48 -28.26 -2.22
N SER A 103 -12.19 -27.87 -3.46
CA SER A 103 -12.26 -26.51 -3.96
C SER A 103 -13.47 -26.31 -4.87
N GLN A 104 -14.00 -25.10 -4.86
CA GLN A 104 -15.01 -24.67 -5.83
C GLN A 104 -14.55 -23.37 -6.49
N THR A 105 -15.06 -23.12 -7.69
CA THR A 105 -14.70 -21.92 -8.44
C THR A 105 -15.36 -20.70 -7.80
N VAL A 106 -14.57 -19.71 -7.44
CA VAL A 106 -15.01 -18.32 -7.21
C VAL A 106 -15.29 -17.72 -8.58
N LYS A 107 -16.49 -17.18 -8.75
CA LYS A 107 -16.89 -16.63 -10.05
C LYS A 107 -15.99 -15.44 -10.42
N ARG A 108 -15.31 -15.55 -11.56
CA ARG A 108 -14.71 -14.39 -12.24
C ARG A 108 -15.84 -13.50 -12.73
N LEU A 109 -16.25 -12.57 -11.87
CA LEU A 109 -17.13 -11.50 -12.28
C LEU A 109 -16.26 -10.50 -13.04
N SER A 110 -16.26 -10.59 -14.36
CA SER A 110 -15.77 -9.47 -15.17
C SER A 110 -16.60 -8.26 -14.80
N ILE A 111 -15.96 -7.12 -14.55
CA ILE A 111 -16.63 -5.83 -14.61
C ILE A 111 -16.99 -5.63 -16.10
N GLN A 112 -18.11 -6.23 -16.52
CA GLN A 112 -18.51 -6.33 -17.93
C GLN A 112 -18.45 -4.95 -18.54
N ASN A 113 -17.65 -4.78 -19.60
CA ASN A 113 -17.64 -3.61 -20.48
C ASN A 113 -18.06 -2.32 -19.76
N ALA A 114 -17.45 -2.06 -18.59
CA ALA A 114 -17.55 -0.76 -17.97
C ALA A 114 -16.62 0.12 -18.80
N ALA A 115 -17.09 0.49 -19.99
CA ALA A 115 -16.76 1.79 -20.53
C ALA A 115 -17.16 2.75 -19.42
N SER A 116 -16.20 3.09 -18.57
CA SER A 116 -16.25 4.17 -17.61
C SER A 116 -16.62 5.40 -18.43
N ASN A 117 -17.91 5.68 -18.56
CA ASN A 117 -18.46 6.76 -19.37
C ASN A 117 -17.71 7.06 -20.70
N GLY A 118 -17.31 6.00 -21.43
CA GLY A 118 -16.58 6.08 -22.71
C GLY A 118 -15.06 5.86 -22.70
N PHE A 119 -14.40 5.61 -21.55
CA PHE A 119 -12.96 5.31 -21.54
C PHE A 119 -12.68 3.82 -21.81
N THR A 120 -11.64 3.55 -22.57
CA THR A 120 -11.18 2.19 -22.86
C THR A 120 -10.27 1.73 -21.73
N ALA A 121 -10.64 0.64 -21.05
CA ALA A 121 -9.84 0.09 -19.97
C ALA A 121 -8.46 -0.37 -20.47
N VAL A 122 -7.44 -0.15 -19.64
CA VAL A 122 -6.06 -0.59 -19.84
C VAL A 122 -5.78 -1.75 -18.87
N SER A 123 -5.32 -2.87 -19.42
CA SER A 123 -4.81 -3.97 -18.58
C SER A 123 -3.43 -3.59 -18.07
N GLN A 124 -3.27 -3.58 -16.75
CA GLN A 124 -1.94 -3.52 -16.15
C GLN A 124 -1.24 -4.86 -16.45
N SER A 125 -0.03 -4.80 -16.99
CA SER A 125 0.73 -5.99 -17.40
C SER A 125 2.25 -5.79 -17.26
N GLY A 126 2.67 -4.77 -16.50
CA GLY A 126 4.07 -4.46 -16.30
C GLY A 126 4.80 -5.59 -15.56
N GLY A 127 4.12 -6.27 -14.63
CA GLY A 127 4.63 -7.45 -13.95
C GLY A 127 4.88 -8.60 -14.94
N TYR A 128 3.87 -8.97 -15.73
CA TYR A 128 3.99 -10.02 -16.75
C TYR A 128 5.10 -9.75 -17.76
N GLN A 129 5.19 -8.51 -18.25
CA GLN A 129 6.21 -8.10 -19.22
C GLN A 129 7.64 -8.13 -18.65
N ALA A 130 7.80 -8.01 -17.33
CA ALA A 130 9.10 -8.09 -16.66
C ALA A 130 9.62 -9.53 -16.49
N LEU A 131 8.77 -10.55 -16.63
CA LEU A 131 9.16 -11.95 -16.49
C LEU A 131 10.06 -12.38 -17.64
N LYS A 132 11.22 -12.96 -17.31
CA LYS A 132 12.30 -13.24 -18.27
C LYS A 132 12.08 -14.57 -18.97
N THR A 133 11.67 -15.60 -18.22
CA THR A 133 11.61 -16.97 -18.74
C THR A 133 10.20 -17.36 -19.17
N GLU A 134 10.11 -18.37 -20.03
CA GLU A 134 8.81 -18.92 -20.44
C GLU A 134 8.13 -19.68 -19.30
N SER A 135 8.91 -20.29 -18.40
CA SER A 135 8.39 -20.97 -17.22
C SER A 135 7.75 -19.98 -16.24
N GLU A 136 8.34 -18.80 -16.03
CA GLU A 136 7.74 -17.72 -15.24
C GLU A 136 6.41 -17.24 -15.86
N ARG A 137 6.38 -16.95 -17.16
CA ARG A 137 5.15 -16.53 -17.87
C ARG A 137 4.08 -17.61 -17.88
N THR A 138 4.47 -18.88 -17.96
CA THR A 138 3.56 -20.03 -17.84
C THR A 138 2.98 -20.11 -16.43
N LEU A 139 3.83 -20.01 -15.41
CA LEU A 139 3.39 -20.01 -14.01
C LEU A 139 2.43 -18.84 -13.73
N TYR A 140 2.69 -17.64 -14.26
CA TYR A 140 1.79 -16.48 -14.14
C TYR A 140 0.37 -16.81 -14.62
N LYS A 141 0.24 -17.43 -15.80
CA LYS A 141 -1.06 -17.83 -16.36
C LYS A 141 -1.72 -18.94 -15.54
N LEU A 142 -0.93 -19.85 -14.98
CA LEU A 142 -1.45 -20.90 -14.09
C LEU A 142 -1.96 -20.32 -12.76
N ILE A 143 -1.28 -19.31 -12.21
CA ILE A 143 -1.74 -18.56 -11.03
C ILE A 143 -3.11 -17.95 -11.30
N GLU A 144 -3.30 -17.35 -12.48
CA GLU A 144 -4.59 -16.76 -12.86
C GLU A 144 -5.76 -17.73 -12.68
N ASN A 145 -5.59 -18.98 -13.08
CA ASN A 145 -6.63 -20.01 -12.93
C ASN A 145 -6.72 -20.54 -11.49
N SER A 146 -5.57 -20.77 -10.85
CA SER A 146 -5.47 -21.31 -9.50
C SER A 146 -6.20 -20.46 -8.46
N VAL A 147 -5.97 -19.15 -8.44
CA VAL A 147 -6.44 -18.26 -7.36
C VAL A 147 -7.96 -18.16 -7.28
N TYR A 148 -8.68 -18.51 -8.35
CA TYR A 148 -10.14 -18.59 -8.37
C TYR A 148 -10.69 -19.97 -8.00
N GLN A 149 -9.86 -20.99 -7.77
CA GLN A 149 -10.29 -22.29 -7.24
C GLN A 149 -10.06 -22.33 -5.73
N VAL A 150 -10.98 -21.78 -4.94
CA VAL A 150 -10.77 -21.64 -3.49
C VAL A 150 -11.43 -22.80 -2.73
N ALA A 151 -10.78 -23.30 -1.70
CA ALA A 151 -11.32 -24.34 -0.83
C ALA A 151 -12.57 -23.88 -0.06
N VAL A 152 -13.50 -24.81 0.17
CA VAL A 152 -14.74 -24.54 0.94
C VAL A 152 -14.48 -24.40 2.46
N SER A 153 -13.31 -24.82 2.93
CA SER A 153 -12.91 -24.68 4.34
C SER A 153 -11.43 -24.35 4.49
N LYS A 154 -11.09 -23.65 5.57
CA LYS A 154 -9.72 -23.30 5.93
C LYS A 154 -8.95 -24.49 6.51
N THR A 155 -7.62 -24.47 6.37
CA THR A 155 -6.70 -25.36 7.08
C THR A 155 -6.61 -24.99 8.55
N TYR A 156 -5.87 -25.77 9.35
CA TYR A 156 -5.56 -25.45 10.75
C TYR A 156 -4.74 -24.15 10.90
N GLN A 157 -4.05 -23.71 9.83
CA GLN A 157 -3.33 -22.43 9.77
C GLN A 157 -4.25 -21.25 9.40
N ASN A 158 -5.57 -21.47 9.37
CA ASN A 158 -6.59 -20.46 9.11
C ASN A 158 -6.60 -19.86 7.68
N TYR A 159 -6.09 -20.62 6.70
CA TYR A 159 -6.11 -20.26 5.28
C TYR A 159 -6.87 -21.28 4.43
N ALA A 160 -7.55 -20.86 3.36
CA ALA A 160 -8.18 -21.77 2.41
C ALA A 160 -7.23 -22.04 1.22
N PRO A 161 -6.86 -23.29 0.90
CA PRO A 161 -6.04 -23.59 -0.27
C PRO A 161 -6.70 -23.13 -1.58
N THR A 162 -5.92 -22.61 -2.52
CA THR A 162 -6.36 -22.39 -3.91
C THR A 162 -6.20 -23.66 -4.76
N GLY A 163 -6.45 -23.61 -6.07
CA GLY A 163 -6.20 -24.75 -6.95
C GLY A 163 -4.72 -25.07 -7.02
N GLN A 164 -4.33 -26.33 -6.82
CA GLN A 164 -2.91 -26.70 -6.90
C GLN A 164 -2.37 -26.52 -8.33
N ILE A 165 -1.18 -25.92 -8.43
CA ILE A 165 -0.48 -25.71 -9.70
C ILE A 165 0.60 -26.79 -9.84
N SER A 166 0.70 -27.38 -11.02
CA SER A 166 1.81 -28.24 -11.42
C SER A 166 2.42 -27.69 -12.70
N ILE A 167 3.73 -27.40 -12.69
CA ILE A 167 4.46 -26.88 -13.84
C ILE A 167 5.71 -27.73 -14.11
N PRO A 168 6.01 -28.10 -15.37
CA PRO A 168 7.23 -28.83 -15.70
C PRO A 168 8.51 -28.09 -15.27
N GLY A 169 9.51 -28.86 -14.86
CA GLY A 169 10.79 -28.36 -14.38
C GLY A 169 10.79 -27.98 -12.90
N LYS A 170 11.99 -27.68 -12.39
CA LYS A 170 12.24 -27.28 -11.02
C LYS A 170 12.48 -25.77 -10.95
N LEU A 171 11.42 -25.00 -10.72
CA LEU A 171 11.53 -23.57 -10.46
C LEU A 171 12.19 -23.35 -9.10
N THR A 172 13.03 -22.32 -9.03
CA THR A 172 13.59 -21.80 -7.79
C THR A 172 12.53 -21.04 -7.00
N GLU A 173 12.78 -20.82 -5.71
CA GLU A 173 11.92 -19.97 -4.90
C GLU A 173 11.85 -18.53 -5.43
N ALA A 174 12.97 -18.02 -5.96
CA ALA A 174 13.03 -16.69 -6.53
C ALA A 174 12.09 -16.55 -7.72
N GLU A 175 12.08 -17.51 -8.65
CA GLU A 175 11.15 -17.53 -9.79
C GLU A 175 9.69 -17.57 -9.34
N ILE A 176 9.37 -18.36 -8.29
CA ILE A 176 8.02 -18.42 -7.72
C ILE A 176 7.61 -17.08 -7.09
N ARG A 177 8.49 -16.45 -6.29
CA ARG A 177 8.23 -15.14 -5.66
C ARG A 177 8.07 -14.04 -6.70
N LEU A 178 8.95 -13.99 -7.69
CA LEU A 178 8.88 -13.03 -8.80
C LEU A 178 7.57 -13.17 -9.56
N THR A 179 7.23 -14.38 -9.98
CA THR A 179 6.02 -14.64 -10.77
C THR A 179 4.75 -14.32 -9.99
N THR A 180 4.70 -14.67 -8.71
CA THR A 180 3.52 -14.38 -7.90
C THR A 180 3.41 -12.89 -7.59
N THR A 181 4.53 -12.20 -7.34
CA THR A 181 4.56 -10.73 -7.18
C THR A 181 4.07 -10.04 -8.45
N ALA A 182 4.57 -10.46 -9.61
CA ALA A 182 4.15 -9.94 -10.91
C ALA A 182 2.63 -10.08 -11.11
N TYR A 183 2.07 -11.26 -10.81
CA TYR A 183 0.64 -11.50 -10.91
C TYR A 183 -0.17 -10.60 -9.97
N LEU A 184 0.20 -10.55 -8.68
CA LEU A 184 -0.54 -9.76 -7.70
C LEU A 184 -0.44 -8.25 -7.96
N ASP A 185 0.66 -7.77 -8.56
CA ASP A 185 0.82 -6.35 -8.91
C ASP A 185 -0.04 -5.95 -10.11
N ASP A 186 -0.14 -6.82 -11.12
CA ASP A 186 -0.98 -6.60 -12.30
C ASP A 186 -2.48 -6.81 -12.02
N HIS A 187 -2.82 -7.57 -10.97
CA HIS A 187 -4.20 -7.96 -10.65
C HIS A 187 -4.66 -7.55 -9.23
N PRO A 188 -4.71 -6.26 -8.86
CA PRO A 188 -5.17 -5.83 -7.54
C PRO A 188 -6.61 -6.24 -7.17
N GLN A 189 -7.44 -6.63 -8.14
CA GLN A 189 -8.77 -7.21 -7.94
C GLN A 189 -8.73 -8.58 -7.25
N VAL A 190 -7.59 -9.28 -7.27
CA VAL A 190 -7.37 -10.56 -6.60
C VAL A 190 -6.88 -10.30 -5.17
N PHE A 191 -7.76 -9.74 -4.34
CA PHE A 191 -7.40 -9.26 -3.00
C PHE A 191 -7.34 -10.35 -1.92
N TRP A 192 -7.88 -11.54 -2.18
CA TRP A 192 -8.02 -12.59 -1.15
C TRP A 192 -6.80 -13.50 -1.02
N VAL A 193 -5.83 -13.43 -1.94
CA VAL A 193 -4.64 -14.29 -1.88
C VAL A 193 -3.80 -13.90 -0.66
N ALA A 194 -3.59 -14.87 0.21
CA ALA A 194 -2.83 -14.70 1.45
C ALA A 194 -1.33 -14.54 1.16
N ASN A 195 -0.62 -13.89 2.08
CA ASN A 195 0.84 -13.85 2.08
C ASN A 195 1.45 -15.19 2.57
N ALA A 196 1.00 -16.30 2.00
CA ALA A 196 1.40 -17.65 2.35
C ALA A 196 1.36 -18.55 1.11
N TYR A 197 2.37 -19.41 0.95
CA TYR A 197 2.42 -20.44 -0.07
C TYR A 197 3.27 -21.62 0.37
N SER A 198 3.09 -22.76 -0.30
CA SER A 198 4.00 -23.89 -0.20
C SER A 198 4.35 -24.40 -1.59
N TYR A 199 5.58 -24.89 -1.75
CA TYR A 199 6.01 -25.50 -3.00
C TYR A 199 6.88 -26.73 -2.73
N GLY A 200 6.99 -27.60 -3.73
CA GLY A 200 7.85 -28.77 -3.69
C GLY A 200 8.00 -29.40 -5.07
N TYR A 201 8.79 -30.46 -5.16
CA TYR A 201 9.07 -31.12 -6.43
C TYR A 201 8.50 -32.53 -6.46
N ARG A 202 7.88 -32.91 -7.58
CA ARG A 202 7.38 -34.28 -7.83
C ARG A 202 7.48 -34.58 -9.32
N ASN A 203 8.05 -35.73 -9.69
CA ASN A 203 8.11 -36.20 -11.09
C ASN A 203 8.63 -35.14 -12.09
N ASP A 204 9.72 -34.45 -11.73
CA ASP A 204 10.30 -33.33 -12.51
C ASP A 204 9.33 -32.15 -12.76
N GLN A 205 8.39 -31.94 -11.84
CA GLN A 205 7.50 -30.80 -11.82
C GLN A 205 7.65 -30.03 -10.51
N THR A 206 7.45 -28.73 -10.59
CA THR A 206 7.21 -27.87 -9.43
C THR A 206 5.73 -27.89 -9.12
N ILE A 207 5.40 -28.24 -7.89
CA ILE A 207 4.04 -28.21 -7.34
C ILE A 207 3.95 -26.96 -6.46
N LEU A 208 3.03 -26.05 -6.77
CA LEU A 208 2.80 -24.81 -6.02
C LEU A 208 1.37 -24.79 -5.47
N GLN A 209 1.25 -24.43 -4.21
CA GLN A 209 -0.01 -24.17 -3.53
C GLN A 209 0.00 -22.74 -2.99
N LEU A 210 -0.89 -21.91 -3.53
CA LEU A 210 -1.23 -20.60 -2.95
C LEU A 210 -2.40 -20.78 -1.99
N TYR A 211 -2.61 -19.77 -1.15
CA TYR A 211 -3.68 -19.78 -0.17
C TYR A 211 -4.51 -18.50 -0.23
N SER A 212 -5.73 -18.58 0.29
CA SER A 212 -6.68 -17.50 0.40
C SER A 212 -6.98 -17.21 1.87
N GLU A 213 -7.09 -15.93 2.20
CA GLU A 213 -7.59 -15.43 3.50
C GLU A 213 -9.07 -15.78 3.73
N LEU A 214 -9.80 -16.03 2.64
CA LEU A 214 -11.23 -16.31 2.60
C LEU A 214 -11.52 -17.73 2.11
N THR A 215 -12.55 -18.37 2.65
CA THR A 215 -13.16 -19.56 2.03
C THR A 215 -13.85 -19.19 0.72
N GLN A 216 -14.22 -20.20 -0.07
CA GLN A 216 -14.86 -19.97 -1.37
C GLN A 216 -16.15 -19.12 -1.30
N SER A 217 -17.00 -19.35 -0.31
CA SER A 217 -18.27 -18.63 -0.16
C SER A 217 -18.05 -17.18 0.26
N GLU A 218 -17.14 -16.96 1.22
CA GLU A 218 -16.72 -15.62 1.66
C GLU A 218 -16.08 -14.85 0.50
N CYS A 219 -15.19 -15.50 -0.25
CA CYS A 219 -14.54 -14.90 -1.41
C CYS A 219 -15.55 -14.52 -2.50
N SER A 220 -16.52 -15.38 -2.78
CA SER A 220 -17.56 -15.10 -3.79
C SER A 220 -18.44 -13.90 -3.39
N ALA A 221 -18.82 -13.81 -2.11
CA ALA A 221 -19.56 -12.66 -1.59
C ALA A 221 -18.72 -11.36 -1.64
N ALA A 222 -17.45 -11.44 -1.24
CA ALA A 222 -16.54 -10.30 -1.24
C ALA A 222 -16.28 -9.79 -2.66
N VAL A 223 -16.05 -10.68 -3.64
CA VAL A 223 -15.84 -10.31 -5.05
C VAL A 223 -17.07 -9.62 -5.64
N LEU A 224 -18.28 -10.08 -5.30
CA LEU A 224 -19.52 -9.43 -5.75
C LEU A 224 -19.65 -8.00 -5.21
N ALA A 225 -19.44 -7.81 -3.90
CA ALA A 225 -19.51 -6.49 -3.28
C ALA A 225 -18.41 -5.56 -3.82
N PHE A 226 -17.19 -6.06 -3.95
CA PHE A 226 -16.04 -5.33 -4.48
C PHE A 226 -16.29 -4.85 -5.90
N ASN A 227 -16.72 -5.73 -6.80
CA ASN A 227 -16.97 -5.36 -8.18
C ASN A 227 -18.14 -4.39 -8.33
N GLY A 228 -19.20 -4.54 -7.53
CA GLY A 228 -20.31 -3.58 -7.50
C GLY A 228 -19.84 -2.18 -7.08
N LYS A 229 -18.94 -2.10 -6.10
CA LYS A 229 -18.35 -0.82 -5.67
C LYS A 229 -17.47 -0.20 -6.76
N VAL A 230 -16.56 -0.98 -7.35
CA VAL A 230 -15.71 -0.52 -8.46
C VAL A 230 -16.56 -0.01 -9.63
N GLN A 231 -17.59 -0.75 -10.01
CA GLN A 231 -18.51 -0.34 -11.08
C GLN A 231 -19.22 0.98 -10.76
N SER A 232 -19.73 1.14 -9.54
CA SER A 232 -20.42 2.37 -9.11
C SER A 232 -19.50 3.60 -9.17
N ILE A 233 -18.23 3.46 -8.80
CA ILE A 233 -17.24 4.54 -8.89
C ILE A 233 -17.02 4.95 -10.34
N LEU A 234 -16.75 3.98 -11.21
CA LEU A 234 -16.45 4.21 -12.62
C LEU A 234 -17.65 4.79 -13.39
N GLN A 235 -18.88 4.40 -13.05
CA GLN A 235 -20.10 4.96 -13.64
C GLN A 235 -20.37 6.40 -13.20
N SER A 236 -19.89 6.78 -12.02
CA SER A 236 -20.05 8.13 -11.47
C SER A 236 -18.99 9.12 -11.98
N MET A 237 -17.94 8.63 -12.65
CA MET A 237 -16.88 9.46 -13.23
C MET A 237 -17.39 10.17 -14.49
N PRO A 238 -17.33 11.51 -14.61
CA PRO A 238 -17.78 12.21 -15.82
C PRO A 238 -17.16 11.68 -17.12
N SER A 239 -17.95 11.65 -18.20
CA SER A 239 -17.44 11.35 -19.55
C SER A 239 -16.52 12.46 -20.06
N GLY A 240 -15.63 12.12 -21.01
CA GLY A 240 -14.84 13.10 -21.76
C GLY A 240 -13.67 13.73 -21.00
N LEU A 241 -13.34 13.23 -19.81
CA LEU A 241 -12.17 13.66 -19.03
C LEU A 241 -10.85 13.24 -19.70
N GLY A 242 -9.86 14.14 -19.69
CA GLY A 242 -8.47 13.83 -20.05
C GLY A 242 -7.83 12.86 -19.05
N GLU A 243 -6.61 12.37 -19.34
CA GLU A 243 -5.90 11.45 -18.43
C GLU A 243 -5.67 12.08 -17.04
N PHE A 244 -5.20 13.33 -16.99
CA PHE A 244 -5.02 14.07 -15.74
C PHE A 244 -6.33 14.16 -14.92
N ASP A 245 -7.44 14.55 -15.55
CA ASP A 245 -8.70 14.78 -14.82
C ASP A 245 -9.33 13.45 -14.35
N ARG A 246 -9.10 12.34 -15.07
CA ARG A 246 -9.47 10.99 -14.62
C ARG A 246 -8.67 10.57 -13.41
N GLU A 247 -7.36 10.82 -13.42
CA GLU A 247 -6.49 10.54 -12.28
C GLU A 247 -6.88 11.38 -11.06
N GLU A 248 -7.10 12.69 -11.23
CA GLU A 248 -7.57 13.60 -10.18
C GLU A 248 -8.89 13.10 -9.59
N TYR A 249 -9.87 12.70 -10.43
CA TYR A 249 -11.14 12.18 -9.95
C TYR A 249 -10.98 10.96 -9.04
N LEU A 250 -10.15 10.00 -9.44
CA LEU A 250 -9.91 8.77 -8.67
C LEU A 250 -9.15 9.04 -7.38
N PHE A 251 -8.15 9.91 -7.44
CA PHE A 251 -7.41 10.38 -6.27
C PHE A 251 -8.35 11.04 -5.25
N ASP A 252 -9.20 11.96 -5.71
CA ASP A 252 -10.19 12.65 -4.88
C ASP A 252 -11.20 11.66 -4.28
N TYR A 253 -11.62 10.67 -5.06
CA TYR A 253 -12.55 9.65 -4.58
C TYR A 253 -11.93 8.85 -3.43
N ILE A 254 -10.74 8.30 -3.63
CA ILE A 254 -10.08 7.41 -2.66
C ILE A 254 -9.74 8.19 -1.39
N THR A 255 -9.14 9.38 -1.50
CA THR A 255 -8.75 10.21 -0.34
C THR A 255 -9.94 10.69 0.49
N LYS A 256 -11.16 10.73 -0.07
CA LYS A 256 -12.40 11.04 0.67
C LYS A 256 -13.08 9.80 1.25
N ALA A 257 -12.91 8.64 0.61
CA ALA A 257 -13.60 7.40 0.98
C ALA A 257 -12.79 6.49 1.91
N CYS A 258 -11.48 6.71 2.02
CA CYS A 258 -10.57 5.91 2.80
C CYS A 258 -9.80 6.78 3.81
N SER A 259 -9.46 6.20 4.96
CA SER A 259 -8.54 6.80 5.94
C SER A 259 -7.45 5.82 6.32
N TYR A 260 -6.26 6.34 6.63
CA TYR A 260 -5.13 5.51 7.00
C TYR A 260 -5.40 4.61 8.22
N ASP A 261 -5.05 3.33 8.12
CA ASP A 261 -5.18 2.35 9.19
C ASP A 261 -3.85 2.14 9.95
N ASP A 262 -3.55 3.05 10.88
CA ASP A 262 -2.37 2.96 11.76
C ASP A 262 -2.31 1.63 12.55
N SER A 263 -3.45 0.98 12.75
CA SER A 263 -3.57 -0.25 13.56
C SER A 263 -3.44 -1.53 12.74
N ALA A 264 -3.27 -1.45 11.42
CA ALA A 264 -3.28 -2.60 10.52
C ALA A 264 -2.23 -3.66 10.89
N VAL A 265 -1.01 -3.23 11.27
CA VAL A 265 0.07 -4.14 11.70
C VAL A 265 -0.27 -4.80 13.02
N THR A 266 -0.69 -4.02 14.02
CA THR A 266 -0.95 -4.56 15.36
C THR A 266 -2.14 -5.51 15.36
N ASN A 267 -3.15 -5.23 14.54
CA ASN A 267 -4.36 -6.02 14.44
C ASN A 267 -4.26 -7.13 13.37
N LYS A 268 -3.14 -7.24 12.66
CA LYS A 268 -2.93 -8.17 11.54
C LYS A 268 -4.08 -8.14 10.53
N ASN A 269 -4.60 -6.93 10.24
CA ASN A 269 -5.72 -6.77 9.32
C ASN A 269 -5.23 -6.84 7.87
N TRP A 270 -5.24 -8.03 7.29
CA TRP A 270 -4.79 -8.26 5.91
C TRP A 270 -5.53 -7.38 4.89
N LYS A 271 -6.81 -7.04 5.13
CA LYS A 271 -7.61 -6.24 4.20
C LYS A 271 -7.04 -4.84 3.99
N SER A 272 -6.43 -4.25 5.02
CA SER A 272 -5.85 -2.90 4.95
C SER A 272 -4.71 -2.80 3.93
N TYR A 273 -4.12 -3.93 3.52
CA TYR A 273 -3.07 -4.00 2.50
C TYR A 273 -3.62 -4.29 1.10
N THR A 274 -4.93 -4.21 0.90
CA THR A 274 -5.58 -4.58 -0.37
C THR A 274 -6.47 -3.45 -0.89
N ALA A 275 -6.79 -3.49 -2.19
CA ALA A 275 -7.79 -2.59 -2.75
C ALA A 275 -9.16 -2.75 -2.08
N TYR A 276 -9.47 -3.93 -1.52
CA TYR A 276 -10.71 -4.18 -0.78
C TYR A 276 -10.79 -3.33 0.50
N GLY A 277 -9.71 -3.27 1.29
CA GLY A 277 -9.68 -2.43 2.49
C GLY A 277 -9.91 -0.95 2.16
N ALA A 278 -9.28 -0.46 1.09
CA ALA A 278 -9.43 0.93 0.67
C ALA A 278 -10.84 1.25 0.14
N LEU A 279 -11.41 0.38 -0.71
CA LEU A 279 -12.67 0.68 -1.42
C LEU A 279 -13.94 0.23 -0.70
N ILE A 280 -13.86 -0.83 0.10
CA ILE A 280 -15.02 -1.41 0.80
C ILE A 280 -15.00 -1.04 2.28
N ASP A 281 -13.89 -1.30 2.97
CA ASP A 281 -13.81 -1.05 4.42
C ASP A 281 -13.54 0.43 4.74
N GLY A 282 -13.08 1.22 3.76
CA GLY A 282 -12.72 2.62 3.94
C GLY A 282 -11.49 2.81 4.82
N LYS A 283 -10.65 1.77 4.96
CA LYS A 283 -9.45 1.78 5.81
C LYS A 283 -8.34 0.98 5.16
N ALA A 284 -7.19 1.61 4.97
CA ALA A 284 -6.05 0.98 4.33
C ALA A 284 -4.71 1.56 4.81
N VAL A 285 -3.63 0.81 4.57
CA VAL A 285 -2.26 1.34 4.59
C VAL A 285 -1.82 1.66 3.16
N CYS A 286 -0.58 2.12 2.99
CA CYS A 286 -0.03 2.57 1.70
C CYS A 286 -0.22 1.59 0.55
N GLU A 287 -0.08 0.29 0.82
CA GLU A 287 -0.32 -0.76 -0.16
C GLU A 287 -1.79 -0.82 -0.62
N GLY A 288 -2.76 -0.71 0.28
CA GLY A 288 -4.18 -0.72 -0.07
C GLY A 288 -4.59 0.50 -0.91
N TYR A 289 -4.10 1.70 -0.56
CA TYR A 289 -4.27 2.91 -1.37
C TYR A 289 -3.72 2.72 -2.79
N SER A 290 -2.48 2.26 -2.90
CA SER A 290 -1.78 2.12 -4.18
C SER A 290 -2.45 1.08 -5.08
N ARG A 291 -2.90 -0.03 -4.50
CA ARG A 291 -3.64 -1.09 -5.20
C ARG A 291 -5.00 -0.62 -5.68
N ALA A 292 -5.74 0.14 -4.87
CA ALA A 292 -7.03 0.70 -5.25
C ALA A 292 -6.88 1.71 -6.41
N MET A 293 -5.89 2.59 -6.33
CA MET A 293 -5.62 3.58 -7.37
C MET A 293 -5.22 2.91 -8.69
N LEU A 294 -4.30 1.94 -8.66
CA LEU A 294 -3.88 1.20 -9.86
C LEU A 294 -5.07 0.48 -10.52
N LEU A 295 -5.92 -0.17 -9.71
CA LEU A 295 -7.09 -0.89 -10.21
C LEU A 295 -8.09 0.04 -10.90
N LEU A 296 -8.50 1.10 -10.21
CA LEU A 296 -9.46 2.05 -10.75
C LEU A 296 -8.89 2.79 -11.96
N GLY A 297 -7.60 3.15 -11.91
CA GLY A 297 -6.89 3.76 -13.03
C GLY A 297 -6.91 2.89 -14.27
N GLY A 298 -6.63 1.59 -14.14
CA GLY A 298 -6.72 0.64 -15.25
C GLY A 298 -8.10 0.62 -15.90
N TYR A 299 -9.18 0.54 -15.10
CA TYR A 299 -10.54 0.60 -15.63
C TYR A 299 -10.95 1.98 -16.17
N ALA A 300 -10.31 3.05 -15.71
CA ALA A 300 -10.46 4.39 -16.24
C ALA A 300 -9.57 4.65 -17.46
N GLY A 301 -8.81 3.66 -17.94
CA GLY A 301 -7.95 3.78 -19.12
C GLY A 301 -6.62 4.47 -18.87
N LEU A 302 -6.09 4.43 -17.64
CA LEU A 302 -4.79 4.95 -17.25
C LEU A 302 -3.78 3.81 -17.14
N SER A 303 -2.61 4.00 -17.74
CA SER A 303 -1.48 3.06 -17.60
C SER A 303 -0.73 3.38 -16.31
N GLY A 304 -0.54 2.38 -15.45
CA GLY A 304 0.13 2.58 -14.16
C GLY A 304 0.94 1.39 -13.69
N VAL A 305 1.71 1.60 -12.62
CA VAL A 305 2.50 0.58 -11.93
C VAL A 305 2.47 0.80 -10.41
N LEU A 306 2.64 -0.27 -9.64
CA LEU A 306 2.98 -0.18 -8.21
C LEU A 306 4.48 0.07 -8.07
N ILE A 307 4.87 1.00 -7.20
CA ILE A 307 6.25 1.29 -6.89
C ILE A 307 6.46 1.08 -5.39
N ARG A 308 7.48 0.31 -5.04
CA ARG A 308 7.91 0.02 -3.67
C ARG A 308 9.22 0.71 -3.36
N GLY A 309 9.41 0.99 -2.08
CA GLY A 309 10.62 1.62 -1.57
C GLY A 309 10.49 1.93 -0.10
N THR A 310 11.06 3.05 0.32
CA THR A 310 10.86 3.59 1.66
C THR A 310 10.50 5.06 1.60
N GLY A 311 9.59 5.51 2.48
CA GLY A 311 9.35 6.92 2.78
C GLY A 311 9.85 7.20 4.20
N GLU A 312 10.73 8.19 4.37
CA GLU A 312 11.40 8.49 5.65
C GLU A 312 12.02 7.26 6.37
N GLY A 313 12.50 6.27 5.59
CA GLY A 313 13.12 5.05 6.11
C GLY A 313 12.15 3.93 6.50
N VAL A 314 10.84 4.12 6.34
CA VAL A 314 9.82 3.07 6.55
C VAL A 314 9.39 2.50 5.21
N ALA A 315 9.18 1.18 5.12
CA ALA A 315 8.77 0.53 3.88
C ALA A 315 7.43 1.10 3.39
N HIS A 316 7.35 1.36 2.08
CA HIS A 316 6.26 2.13 1.51
C HIS A 316 5.90 1.68 0.08
N MET A 317 4.65 1.91 -0.31
CA MET A 317 4.14 1.72 -1.67
C MET A 317 3.42 2.96 -2.15
N TRP A 318 3.63 3.30 -3.41
CA TRP A 318 2.89 4.34 -4.12
C TRP A 318 2.72 3.93 -5.59
N ASN A 319 2.22 4.84 -6.43
CA ASN A 319 1.98 4.58 -7.85
C ASN A 319 2.94 5.36 -8.77
N GLY A 320 3.18 4.80 -9.95
CA GLY A 320 3.61 5.55 -11.11
C GLY A 320 2.51 5.51 -12.16
N PHE A 321 2.12 6.65 -12.72
CA PHE A 321 1.13 6.74 -13.80
C PHE A 321 1.69 7.45 -15.02
N LYS A 322 1.23 7.00 -16.19
CA LYS A 322 1.51 7.65 -17.47
C LYS A 322 0.35 8.56 -17.83
N ILE A 323 0.62 9.85 -17.91
CA ILE A 323 -0.34 10.91 -18.25
C ILE A 323 0.19 11.65 -19.49
N ASP A 324 -0.61 11.66 -20.56
CA ASP A 324 -0.34 12.33 -21.84
C ASP A 324 1.07 12.03 -22.39
N GLY A 325 1.51 10.78 -22.23
CA GLY A 325 2.81 10.31 -22.73
C GLY A 325 3.95 10.31 -21.72
N ASN A 326 3.82 11.02 -20.59
CA ASN A 326 4.87 11.18 -19.59
C ASN A 326 4.56 10.40 -18.32
N TRP A 327 5.59 9.92 -17.62
CA TRP A 327 5.44 9.22 -16.35
C TRP A 327 5.62 10.15 -15.16
N TYR A 328 4.82 9.93 -14.12
CA TYR A 328 4.82 10.68 -12.89
C TYR A 328 4.62 9.78 -11.67
N HIS A 329 5.10 10.20 -10.51
CA HIS A 329 4.79 9.57 -9.25
C HIS A 329 3.52 10.17 -8.64
N VAL A 330 2.69 9.29 -8.07
CA VAL A 330 1.53 9.66 -7.25
C VAL A 330 1.55 8.87 -5.94
N ASP A 331 1.57 9.58 -4.81
CA ASP A 331 1.47 9.00 -3.47
C ASP A 331 0.22 9.50 -2.76
N LEU A 332 -0.85 8.68 -2.82
CA LEU A 332 -2.13 8.98 -2.17
C LEU A 332 -2.00 8.99 -0.64
N THR A 333 -1.13 8.17 -0.07
CA THR A 333 -0.99 8.05 1.39
C THR A 333 -0.41 9.31 1.99
N TRP A 334 0.61 9.89 1.35
CA TRP A 334 1.18 11.16 1.81
C TRP A 334 0.33 12.38 1.43
N CYS A 335 -0.72 12.16 0.65
CA CYS A 335 -1.75 13.14 0.35
C CYS A 335 -3.00 13.01 1.24
N ASP A 336 -3.19 11.87 1.91
CA ASP A 336 -4.27 11.60 2.85
C ASP A 336 -4.01 12.32 4.18
N ASN A 337 -4.74 13.42 4.39
CA ASN A 337 -4.70 14.23 5.60
C ASN A 337 -6.12 14.69 5.90
N THR A 338 -6.35 15.29 7.08
CA THR A 338 -7.65 15.92 7.40
C THR A 338 -8.15 16.86 6.30
N ASN A 339 -7.23 17.49 5.57
CA ASN A 339 -7.52 18.14 4.30
C ASN A 339 -6.59 17.55 3.25
N THR A 340 -7.13 17.17 2.09
CA THR A 340 -6.34 16.68 0.95
C THR A 340 -5.25 17.68 0.58
N VAL A 341 -4.03 17.17 0.37
CA VAL A 341 -2.87 17.93 -0.13
C VAL A 341 -2.40 17.34 -1.45
N TYR A 342 -1.79 18.16 -2.31
CA TYR A 342 -1.40 17.73 -3.67
C TYR A 342 0.12 17.63 -3.89
N ASN A 343 0.91 17.64 -2.82
CA ASN A 343 2.38 17.65 -2.90
C ASN A 343 3.03 16.38 -3.45
N TYR A 344 2.28 15.29 -3.54
CA TYR A 344 2.74 14.06 -4.15
C TYR A 344 1.80 13.64 -5.29
N PHE A 345 1.17 14.61 -5.95
CA PHE A 345 0.34 14.40 -7.12
C PHE A 345 1.12 14.79 -8.37
N ASN A 346 1.50 13.80 -9.16
CA ASN A 346 2.29 13.91 -10.39
C ASN A 346 3.60 14.67 -10.22
N ILE A 347 4.48 14.11 -9.38
CA ILE A 347 5.83 14.64 -9.16
C ILE A 347 6.87 13.83 -9.95
N ASP A 348 8.01 14.46 -10.22
CA ASP A 348 9.14 13.80 -10.88
C ASP A 348 9.99 12.99 -9.88
N ASP A 349 10.91 12.20 -10.42
CA ASP A 349 11.93 11.44 -9.70
C ASP A 349 12.72 12.31 -8.71
N LYS A 350 13.03 13.55 -9.11
CA LYS A 350 13.88 14.46 -8.35
C LYS A 350 13.18 14.93 -7.08
N THR A 351 11.93 15.36 -7.20
CA THR A 351 11.10 15.78 -6.07
C THR A 351 10.79 14.60 -5.17
N LEU A 352 10.42 13.44 -5.73
CA LEU A 352 10.14 12.23 -4.94
C LEU A 352 11.34 11.84 -4.05
N LYS A 353 12.56 11.87 -4.61
CA LYS A 353 13.80 11.46 -3.92
C LYS A 353 14.21 12.37 -2.76
N LEU A 354 13.53 13.51 -2.55
CA LEU A 354 13.74 14.33 -1.37
C LEU A 354 13.26 13.64 -0.08
N THR A 355 12.27 12.75 -0.19
CA THR A 355 11.63 12.08 0.96
C THR A 355 11.54 10.56 0.82
N HIS A 356 11.68 10.04 -0.40
CA HIS A 356 11.58 8.60 -0.69
C HIS A 356 12.87 8.01 -1.26
N VAL A 357 13.02 6.70 -1.08
CA VAL A 357 14.01 5.87 -1.75
C VAL A 357 13.27 4.80 -2.55
N ILE A 358 13.52 4.72 -3.86
CA ILE A 358 12.93 3.71 -4.73
C ILE A 358 13.71 2.39 -4.59
N ALA A 359 13.01 1.27 -4.36
CA ALA A 359 13.65 -0.04 -4.31
C ALA A 359 14.16 -0.50 -5.70
N PRO A 360 15.22 -1.33 -5.76
CA PRO A 360 15.79 -1.78 -7.03
C PRO A 360 14.81 -2.59 -7.87
N VAL A 361 15.04 -2.64 -9.19
CA VAL A 361 14.33 -3.56 -10.08
C VAL A 361 14.79 -4.99 -9.82
N ALA A 362 13.84 -5.93 -9.82
CA ALA A 362 14.11 -7.35 -9.56
C ALA A 362 15.17 -7.94 -10.50
N SER A 363 15.22 -7.46 -11.75
CA SER A 363 16.18 -7.89 -12.76
C SER A 363 17.65 -7.57 -12.42
N SER A 364 17.89 -6.68 -11.44
CA SER A 364 19.21 -6.31 -10.92
C SER A 364 19.62 -7.08 -9.67
N LEU A 365 18.75 -7.93 -9.14
CA LEU A 365 18.97 -8.68 -7.90
C LEU A 365 19.35 -10.14 -8.18
N THR A 366 20.11 -10.71 -7.25
CA THR A 366 20.36 -12.15 -7.16
C THR A 366 19.15 -12.88 -6.56
N GLU A 367 19.03 -14.18 -6.81
CA GLU A 367 18.00 -15.02 -6.19
C GLU A 367 18.02 -14.95 -4.66
N ALA A 368 19.21 -14.93 -4.05
CA ALA A 368 19.36 -14.81 -2.60
C ALA A 368 18.80 -13.48 -2.06
N GLN A 369 18.94 -12.38 -2.81
CA GLN A 369 18.37 -11.09 -2.43
C GLN A 369 16.84 -11.08 -2.56
N ILE A 370 16.30 -11.70 -3.62
CA ILE A 370 14.86 -11.89 -3.85
C ILE A 370 14.23 -12.74 -2.74
N CYS A 371 14.95 -13.76 -2.26
CA CYS A 371 14.47 -14.67 -1.22
C CYS A 371 14.72 -14.16 0.22
N SER A 372 15.33 -12.99 0.40
CA SER A 372 15.60 -12.45 1.73
C SER A 372 14.31 -12.08 2.48
N ALA A 373 14.33 -12.15 3.81
CA ALA A 373 13.14 -11.91 4.64
C ALA A 373 12.56 -10.50 4.49
N ASN A 374 13.40 -9.52 4.14
CA ASN A 374 13.01 -8.11 3.97
C ASN A 374 13.18 -7.67 2.51
N ALA A 375 13.07 -8.59 1.55
CA ALA A 375 13.21 -8.28 0.13
C ALA A 375 12.15 -7.24 -0.28
N VAL A 376 12.62 -6.12 -0.82
CA VAL A 376 11.77 -5.11 -1.46
C VAL A 376 12.37 -4.86 -2.84
N TYR A 377 11.57 -5.11 -3.88
CA TYR A 377 11.94 -4.85 -5.26
C TYR A 377 10.74 -4.44 -6.09
N ASN A 378 11.01 -3.85 -7.24
CA ASN A 378 10.04 -3.49 -8.25
C ASN A 378 10.16 -4.42 -9.46
N MET A 379 9.04 -4.82 -10.06
CA MET A 379 9.07 -5.62 -11.29
C MET A 379 9.57 -4.77 -12.47
N THR A 380 9.09 -3.53 -12.55
CA THR A 380 9.52 -2.51 -13.51
C THR A 380 9.58 -1.15 -12.82
N LEU A 381 10.35 -0.22 -13.39
CA LEU A 381 10.37 1.17 -12.96
C LEU A 381 10.28 2.07 -14.19
N PRO A 382 9.25 2.92 -14.30
CA PRO A 382 9.25 3.98 -15.29
C PRO A 382 10.25 5.08 -14.89
N VAL A 383 10.66 5.89 -15.87
CA VAL A 383 11.44 7.11 -15.62
C VAL A 383 10.44 8.26 -15.47
N CYS A 384 10.22 8.73 -14.25
CA CYS A 384 9.32 9.85 -13.99
C CYS A 384 10.09 11.18 -14.10
N GLY A 385 10.22 11.71 -15.31
CA GLY A 385 11.06 12.90 -15.58
C GLY A 385 10.30 14.21 -15.83
N SER A 386 8.97 14.16 -15.91
CA SER A 386 8.15 15.34 -16.26
C SER A 386 7.55 15.97 -15.02
N THR A 387 7.31 17.28 -15.09
CA THR A 387 6.48 18.00 -14.12
C THR A 387 5.25 18.63 -14.79
N GLN A 388 5.01 18.40 -16.09
CA GLN A 388 3.96 19.12 -16.84
C GLN A 388 2.56 18.89 -16.24
N ASP A 389 2.28 17.68 -15.80
CA ASP A 389 1.01 17.29 -15.18
C ASP A 389 1.04 17.31 -13.65
N ASN A 390 2.02 17.99 -13.04
CA ASN A 390 1.99 18.27 -11.60
C ASN A 390 0.75 19.10 -11.24
N TYR A 391 0.12 18.79 -10.11
CA TYR A 391 -1.15 19.41 -9.71
C TYR A 391 -1.09 20.93 -9.64
N PHE A 392 -0.04 21.49 -9.00
CA PHE A 392 0.07 22.95 -8.85
C PHE A 392 0.22 23.64 -10.20
N ARG A 393 0.91 23.01 -11.16
CA ARG A 393 1.08 23.57 -12.51
C ARG A 393 -0.20 23.50 -13.33
N LYS A 394 -1.01 22.45 -13.16
CA LYS A 394 -2.26 22.25 -13.91
C LYS A 394 -3.45 23.01 -13.32
N LYS A 395 -3.53 23.09 -11.99
CA LYS A 395 -4.73 23.57 -11.26
C LYS A 395 -4.46 24.69 -10.27
N GLY A 396 -3.20 25.00 -9.97
CA GLY A 396 -2.83 26.03 -9.00
C GLY A 396 -3.16 27.44 -9.50
N ILE A 397 -3.72 28.26 -8.62
CA ILE A 397 -3.88 29.69 -8.86
C ILE A 397 -2.48 30.32 -8.84
N VAL A 398 -2.08 30.95 -9.95
CA VAL A 398 -0.72 31.48 -10.10
C VAL A 398 -0.54 32.73 -9.23
N ILE A 399 0.55 32.74 -8.46
CA ILE A 399 1.10 33.94 -7.80
C ILE A 399 2.48 34.21 -8.39
N SER A 400 2.57 35.21 -9.25
CA SER A 400 3.81 35.63 -9.93
C SER A 400 4.46 36.86 -9.29
N THR A 401 3.71 37.64 -8.50
CA THR A 401 4.18 38.84 -7.83
C THR A 401 3.38 39.14 -6.55
N LEU A 402 3.86 40.07 -5.74
CA LEU A 402 3.13 40.61 -4.58
C LEU A 402 2.89 42.13 -4.70
N ASP A 403 3.06 42.74 -5.87
CA ASP A 403 2.91 44.18 -6.07
C ASP A 403 1.45 44.68 -6.16
N GLY A 404 0.50 43.78 -6.45
CA GLY A 404 -0.92 44.12 -6.58
C GLY A 404 -1.50 43.88 -7.97
N SER A 405 -0.68 43.69 -9.00
CA SER A 405 -1.14 43.65 -10.40
C SER A 405 -2.06 42.48 -10.73
N GLU A 406 -2.01 41.39 -9.96
CA GLU A 406 -2.79 40.16 -10.18
C GLU A 406 -3.87 39.90 -9.13
N ASP A 407 -4.05 40.81 -8.15
CA ASP A 407 -4.89 40.58 -6.96
C ASP A 407 -6.35 40.26 -7.33
N ASP A 408 -6.96 41.02 -8.23
CA ASP A 408 -8.35 40.81 -8.68
C ASP A 408 -8.56 39.44 -9.34
N ALA A 409 -7.58 38.99 -10.12
CA ALA A 409 -7.61 37.69 -10.81
C ALA A 409 -7.48 36.54 -9.80
N VAL A 410 -6.61 36.69 -8.81
CA VAL A 410 -6.44 35.74 -7.71
C VAL A 410 -7.73 35.64 -6.90
N VAL A 411 -8.29 36.78 -6.45
CA VAL A 411 -9.56 36.84 -5.71
C VAL A 411 -10.69 36.17 -6.48
N SER A 412 -10.82 36.47 -7.77
CA SER A 412 -11.85 35.87 -8.64
C SER A 412 -11.71 34.35 -8.74
N SER A 413 -10.48 33.86 -8.87
CA SER A 413 -10.18 32.42 -8.95
C SER A 413 -10.46 31.70 -7.62
N VAL A 414 -10.06 32.30 -6.50
CA VAL A 414 -10.36 31.80 -5.15
C VAL A 414 -11.89 31.78 -4.92
N ALA A 415 -12.61 32.83 -5.32
CA ALA A 415 -14.06 32.91 -5.17
C ALA A 415 -14.78 31.81 -5.96
N ALA A 416 -14.31 31.50 -7.18
CA ALA A 416 -14.85 30.41 -7.98
C ALA A 416 -14.71 29.03 -7.28
N GLN A 417 -13.56 28.76 -6.65
CA GLN A 417 -13.36 27.54 -5.87
C GLN A 417 -14.22 27.53 -4.60
N MET A 418 -14.40 28.68 -3.94
CA MET A 418 -15.25 28.80 -2.75
C MET A 418 -16.74 28.60 -3.03
N LYS A 419 -17.23 29.00 -4.21
CA LYS A 419 -18.60 28.70 -4.66
C LYS A 419 -18.86 27.19 -4.75
N GLN A 420 -17.82 26.41 -5.06
CA GLN A 420 -17.84 24.94 -5.09
C GLN A 420 -17.56 24.32 -3.71
N LYS A 421 -17.43 25.13 -2.65
CA LYS A 421 -17.12 24.70 -1.28
C LYS A 421 -15.82 23.88 -1.16
N LYS A 422 -14.82 24.14 -2.01
CA LYS A 422 -13.52 23.47 -1.90
C LYS A 422 -12.82 23.84 -0.59
N THR A 423 -12.43 22.84 0.20
CA THR A 423 -11.73 23.03 1.49
C THR A 423 -10.22 23.18 1.34
N THR A 424 -9.65 22.77 0.20
CA THR A 424 -8.25 23.02 -0.17
C THR A 424 -8.20 23.88 -1.43
N ILE A 425 -7.46 24.98 -1.38
CA ILE A 425 -7.19 25.86 -2.52
C ILE A 425 -5.69 25.81 -2.81
N ALA A 426 -5.33 25.35 -4.01
CA ALA A 426 -3.95 25.20 -4.45
C ALA A 426 -3.47 26.45 -5.22
N PHE A 427 -2.23 26.84 -4.98
CA PHE A 427 -1.55 27.95 -5.63
C PHE A 427 -0.22 27.50 -6.23
N LEU A 428 0.16 28.11 -7.35
CA LEU A 428 1.48 27.98 -7.97
C LEU A 428 2.27 29.27 -7.79
N VAL A 429 3.29 29.25 -6.94
CA VAL A 429 4.07 30.42 -6.55
C VAL A 429 5.31 30.56 -7.43
N THR A 430 5.15 31.24 -8.55
CA THR A 430 6.23 31.48 -9.54
C THR A 430 7.05 32.74 -9.26
N ALA A 431 6.60 33.57 -8.31
CA ALA A 431 7.33 34.77 -7.88
C ALA A 431 8.75 34.43 -7.40
N ALA A 432 9.70 35.33 -7.69
CA ALA A 432 11.09 35.16 -7.28
C ALA A 432 11.23 35.08 -5.75
N GLY A 433 11.96 34.06 -5.27
CA GLY A 433 12.16 33.82 -3.84
C GLY A 433 10.93 33.22 -3.17
N TYR A 434 10.67 31.93 -3.42
CA TYR A 434 9.53 31.16 -2.90
C TYR A 434 9.26 31.42 -1.41
N ASP A 435 10.26 31.24 -0.54
CA ASP A 435 10.08 31.42 0.92
C ASP A 435 9.70 32.85 1.32
N ALA A 436 10.26 33.85 0.64
CA ALA A 436 9.93 35.25 0.89
C ALA A 436 8.49 35.55 0.45
N THR A 437 8.08 35.01 -0.70
CA THR A 437 6.72 35.15 -1.21
C THR A 437 5.72 34.46 -0.30
N ILE A 438 5.98 33.22 0.16
CA ILE A 438 5.13 32.53 1.13
C ILE A 438 4.99 33.36 2.41
N LYS A 439 6.08 33.94 2.92
CA LYS A 439 6.01 34.85 4.08
C LYS A 439 5.13 36.05 3.78
N GLY A 440 5.31 36.73 2.65
CA GLY A 440 4.49 37.89 2.24
C GLY A 440 3.00 37.56 2.03
N LEU A 441 2.69 36.33 1.59
CA LEU A 441 1.31 35.84 1.50
C LEU A 441 0.71 35.58 2.89
N THR A 442 1.48 35.00 3.82
CA THR A 442 0.92 34.35 5.02
C THR A 442 1.27 34.99 6.36
N THR A 443 2.55 35.32 6.59
CA THR A 443 3.12 35.54 7.93
C THR A 443 3.88 36.85 8.10
N ALA A 444 4.15 37.59 7.03
CA ALA A 444 4.78 38.89 7.01
C ALA A 444 4.00 39.85 6.10
N LYS A 445 4.20 41.17 6.27
CA LYS A 445 3.64 42.16 5.35
C LYS A 445 4.08 41.81 3.92
N PRO A 446 3.19 41.84 2.92
CA PRO A 446 1.84 42.43 2.93
C PRO A 446 0.66 41.61 3.50
N TYR A 447 0.83 40.34 3.89
CA TYR A 447 -0.25 39.43 4.36
C TYR A 447 -1.38 39.17 3.34
N LYS A 448 -1.05 39.10 2.04
CA LYS A 448 -2.06 39.10 0.97
C LYS A 448 -3.08 37.95 1.03
N MET A 449 -2.69 36.76 1.48
CA MET A 449 -3.59 35.60 1.49
C MET A 449 -4.85 35.85 2.33
N ALA A 450 -4.71 36.54 3.47
CA ALA A 450 -5.86 36.86 4.30
C ALA A 450 -6.84 37.82 3.60
N ALA A 451 -6.32 38.80 2.85
CA ALA A 451 -7.14 39.72 2.05
C ALA A 451 -7.84 38.96 0.91
N TYR A 452 -7.09 38.15 0.16
CA TYR A 452 -7.64 37.33 -0.93
C TYR A 452 -8.79 36.45 -0.46
N LEU A 453 -8.61 35.72 0.64
CA LEU A 453 -9.63 34.83 1.17
C LEU A 453 -10.89 35.59 1.63
N GLN A 454 -10.72 36.76 2.24
CA GLN A 454 -11.84 37.56 2.74
C GLN A 454 -12.66 38.15 1.59
N GLU A 455 -12.00 38.77 0.62
CA GLU A 455 -12.65 39.36 -0.56
C GLU A 455 -13.31 38.28 -1.42
N ALA A 456 -12.63 37.15 -1.62
CA ALA A 456 -13.17 36.02 -2.35
C ALA A 456 -14.39 35.40 -1.66
N ALA A 457 -14.38 35.29 -0.33
CA ALA A 457 -15.52 34.78 0.42
C ALA A 457 -16.74 35.70 0.26
N SER A 458 -16.55 37.02 0.33
CA SER A 458 -17.59 38.01 0.04
C SER A 458 -18.12 37.88 -1.38
N ALA A 459 -17.24 37.77 -2.39
CA ALA A 459 -17.63 37.60 -3.79
C ALA A 459 -18.33 36.25 -4.08
N ALA A 460 -18.02 35.22 -3.30
CA ALA A 460 -18.65 33.90 -3.38
C ALA A 460 -19.95 33.80 -2.58
N GLY A 461 -20.29 34.79 -1.75
CA GLY A 461 -21.45 34.74 -0.87
C GLY A 461 -21.33 33.68 0.23
N VAL A 462 -20.10 33.40 0.71
CA VAL A 462 -19.84 32.40 1.75
C VAL A 462 -19.19 33.04 2.98
N THR A 463 -19.37 32.41 4.14
CA THR A 463 -18.69 32.83 5.37
C THR A 463 -17.58 31.84 5.72
N LEU A 464 -16.35 32.31 5.85
CA LEU A 464 -15.22 31.48 6.28
C LEU A 464 -15.12 31.40 7.81
N ASN A 465 -14.70 30.24 8.31
CA ASN A 465 -14.13 30.14 9.64
C ASN A 465 -12.65 30.51 9.59
N LEU A 466 -12.37 31.81 9.67
CA LEU A 466 -11.01 32.35 9.62
C LEU A 466 -10.08 31.76 10.68
N LYS A 467 -10.58 31.30 11.84
CA LYS A 467 -9.72 30.70 12.89
C LYS A 467 -9.08 29.38 12.48
N ASN A 468 -9.61 28.71 11.45
CA ASN A 468 -9.17 27.39 11.00
C ASN A 468 -8.40 27.44 9.67
N VAL A 469 -8.02 28.64 9.20
CA VAL A 469 -7.22 28.76 7.98
C VAL A 469 -5.78 28.38 8.28
N SER A 470 -5.28 27.41 7.54
CA SER A 470 -3.89 26.95 7.63
C SER A 470 -3.34 26.66 6.23
N TYR A 471 -2.04 26.41 6.13
CA TYR A 471 -1.41 26.15 4.83
C TYR A 471 -0.25 25.17 4.93
N VAL A 472 0.05 24.50 3.81
CA VAL A 472 1.24 23.66 3.66
C VAL A 472 1.95 23.97 2.35
N THR A 473 3.27 24.06 2.43
CA THR A 473 4.16 24.47 1.33
C THR A 473 4.64 23.28 0.53
N ASP A 474 4.88 23.49 -0.76
CA ASP A 474 5.68 22.64 -1.63
C ASP A 474 6.75 23.48 -2.33
N GLN A 475 7.97 23.52 -1.80
CA GLN A 475 9.02 24.32 -2.43
C GLN A 475 9.54 23.67 -3.71
N ALA A 476 9.54 22.34 -3.79
CA ALA A 476 10.11 21.61 -4.93
C ALA A 476 9.25 21.83 -6.18
N ASP A 477 7.92 21.85 -6.01
CA ASP A 477 6.97 22.07 -7.10
C ASP A 477 6.39 23.49 -7.15
N LEU A 478 6.93 24.41 -6.33
CA LEU A 478 6.43 25.79 -6.18
C LEU A 478 4.96 25.86 -5.75
N GLY A 479 4.45 24.82 -5.10
CA GLY A 479 3.07 24.68 -4.68
C GLY A 479 2.79 25.32 -3.33
N LEU A 480 1.55 25.75 -3.11
CA LEU A 480 1.03 26.13 -1.79
C LEU A 480 -0.40 25.63 -1.69
N ASN A 481 -0.71 24.80 -0.70
CA ASN A 481 -2.09 24.44 -0.37
C ASN A 481 -2.55 25.31 0.78
N VAL A 482 -3.71 25.95 0.63
CA VAL A 482 -4.38 26.71 1.69
C VAL A 482 -5.67 26.00 2.06
N PHE A 483 -5.81 25.67 3.33
CA PHE A 483 -6.98 25.00 3.88
C PHE A 483 -7.95 26.02 4.43
N VAL A 484 -9.21 25.89 4.03
CA VAL A 484 -10.31 26.75 4.44
C VAL A 484 -11.48 25.90 4.94
N SER A 485 -12.27 26.48 5.83
CA SER A 485 -13.53 25.88 6.27
C SER A 485 -14.62 26.94 6.28
N TYR A 486 -15.86 26.49 6.06
CA TYR A 486 -17.03 27.35 5.93
C TYR A 486 -17.88 27.27 7.21
N ARG A 487 -18.60 28.35 7.52
CA ARG A 487 -19.62 28.39 8.58
C ARG A 487 -21.00 28.09 8.05
#